data_AF-A0A1F3MZU6-F1
#
_entry.id   AF-A0A1F3MZU6-F1
#
_cell.length_a   1.000
_cell.length_b   1.000
_cell.length_c   1.000
_cell.angle_alpha   90.00
_cell.angle_beta   90.00
_cell.angle_gamma   90.00
#
_symmetry.space_group_name_H-M   'P 1'
#
loop_
_entity.id
_entity.type
_entity.pdbx_description
1 polymer ?
#
loop_
_entity_poly.entity_id
_entity_poly.type
_entity_poly.pdbx_seq_one_letter_code
_entity_poly.pdbx_strand_id
1 'polypeptide(L)'
;MLPEEDRLFWVQHPDVVQRGVINSARFERYIRKVSALGRLIVGSKNLYRLFDCDSTEEQQLIFDRQITGPVVRSIFKIAFHPAIYKNRGIDPAGLTHSGARNIAGFFFQRFRNFCCSTVSRRNYYLQYTFFNRVLFPEALPEFLQPSFHDSFVKNSTRIEYRLASFETALQFAVQGQFNKIHLSNIGDWIPKQSMAELFSLIRDKTSPGARAVMRYIHLKHVIPESVQELKADYGRGEDLARTDRYPFYSIVPMIRL
;
A
#
# COMPACT_ATOMS: atom_id res chain seq x y z
N MET A 1 4.07 -10.20 24.49
CA MET A 1 5.08 -9.18 24.85
C MET A 1 6.28 -9.38 23.94
N LEU A 2 7.01 -8.31 23.58
CA LEU A 2 8.20 -8.43 22.75
C LEU A 2 9.31 -9.20 23.50
N PRO A 3 10.16 -9.98 22.79
CA PRO A 3 11.41 -10.51 23.33
C PRO A 3 12.26 -9.43 24.01
N GLU A 4 13.12 -9.84 24.94
CA GLU A 4 13.93 -8.91 25.72
C GLU A 4 14.88 -8.06 24.83
N GLU A 5 15.48 -8.68 23.81
CA GLU A 5 16.33 -7.99 22.84
C GLU A 5 15.59 -6.87 22.10
N ASP A 6 14.38 -7.14 21.63
CA ASP A 6 13.54 -6.15 20.93
C ASP A 6 13.16 -5.01 21.87
N ARG A 7 12.82 -5.33 23.13
CA ARG A 7 12.51 -4.32 24.13
C ARG A 7 13.72 -3.42 24.40
N LEU A 8 14.91 -3.99 24.57
CA LEU A 8 16.14 -3.24 24.78
C LEU A 8 16.46 -2.35 23.58
N PHE A 9 16.28 -2.87 22.37
CA PHE A 9 16.42 -2.08 21.15
C PHE A 9 15.53 -0.84 21.18
N TRP A 10 14.23 -0.97 21.46
CA TRP A 10 13.31 0.18 21.47
C TRP A 10 13.61 1.16 22.61
N VAL A 11 14.04 0.69 23.78
CA VAL A 11 14.45 1.56 24.90
C VAL A 11 15.70 2.38 24.55
N GLN A 12 16.64 1.80 23.80
CA GLN A 12 17.88 2.47 23.38
C GLN A 12 17.68 3.44 22.20
N HIS A 13 16.57 3.35 21.48
CA HIS A 13 16.28 4.17 20.29
C HIS A 13 14.99 4.99 20.44
N PRO A 14 14.82 5.78 21.52
CA PRO A 14 13.60 6.57 21.74
C PRO A 14 13.41 7.62 20.65
N ASP A 15 14.49 8.07 20.02
CA ASP A 15 14.48 9.02 18.90
C ASP A 15 13.75 8.45 17.66
N VAL A 16 13.79 7.12 17.44
CA VAL A 16 13.06 6.46 16.34
C VAL A 16 11.56 6.52 16.59
N VAL A 17 11.13 6.32 17.85
CA VAL A 17 9.73 6.40 18.25
C VAL A 17 9.23 7.84 18.19
N GLN A 18 10.00 8.80 18.71
CA GLN A 18 9.67 10.23 18.69
C GLN A 18 9.56 10.79 17.27
N ARG A 19 10.44 10.36 16.36
CA ARG A 19 10.34 10.70 14.93
C ARG A 19 9.15 10.03 14.24
N GLY A 20 8.53 9.03 14.87
CA GLY A 20 7.53 8.14 14.30
C GLY A 20 8.16 7.05 13.45
N VAL A 21 7.91 5.79 13.79
CA VAL A 21 8.54 4.62 13.13
C VAL A 21 8.39 4.63 11.61
N ILE A 22 7.23 5.08 11.12
CA ILE A 22 6.95 5.25 9.68
C ILE A 22 7.95 6.19 8.98
N ASN A 23 8.51 7.19 9.67
CA ASN A 23 9.50 8.12 9.10
C ASN A 23 10.91 7.54 8.98
N SER A 24 11.14 6.36 9.55
CA SER A 24 12.45 5.71 9.59
C SER A 24 12.68 4.77 8.41
N ALA A 25 11.61 4.34 7.74
CA ALA A 25 11.68 3.42 6.61
C ALA A 25 12.27 4.08 5.34
N ARG A 26 12.98 3.26 4.54
CA ARG A 26 13.74 3.71 3.35
C ARG A 26 12.84 4.42 2.34
N PHE A 27 11.66 3.85 2.08
CA PHE A 27 10.71 4.39 1.11
C PHE A 27 10.15 5.74 1.57
N GLU A 28 9.74 5.86 2.81
CA GLU A 28 9.17 7.08 3.39
C GLU A 28 10.20 8.21 3.43
N ARG A 29 11.46 7.90 3.74
CA ARG A 29 12.56 8.87 3.64
C ARG A 29 12.78 9.36 2.20
N TYR A 30 12.62 8.49 1.21
CA TYR A 30 12.69 8.85 -0.21
C TYR A 30 11.50 9.72 -0.62
N ILE A 31 10.28 9.27 -0.34
CA ILE A 31 9.04 10.00 -0.64
C ILE A 31 9.03 11.37 0.03
N ARG A 32 9.49 11.51 1.27
CA ARG A 32 9.57 12.82 1.94
C ARG A 32 10.38 13.85 1.15
N LYS A 33 11.50 13.43 0.53
CA LYS A 33 12.34 14.31 -0.31
C LYS A 33 11.64 14.64 -1.62
N VAL A 34 11.05 13.64 -2.29
CA VAL A 34 10.31 13.82 -3.55
C VAL A 34 9.11 14.74 -3.33
N SER A 35 8.33 14.52 -2.28
CA SER A 35 7.20 15.36 -1.90
C SER A 35 7.64 16.77 -1.55
N ALA A 36 8.77 16.98 -0.85
CA ALA A 36 9.28 18.32 -0.60
C ALA A 36 9.61 19.07 -1.90
N LEU A 37 10.26 18.41 -2.86
CA LEU A 37 10.51 18.96 -4.19
C LEU A 37 9.20 19.23 -4.95
N GLY A 38 8.24 18.30 -4.89
CA GLY A 38 6.91 18.47 -5.49
C GLY A 38 6.16 19.67 -4.91
N ARG A 39 6.21 19.88 -3.59
CA ARG A 39 5.61 21.06 -2.93
C ARG A 39 6.26 22.37 -3.36
N LEU A 40 7.57 22.37 -3.61
CA LEU A 40 8.27 23.56 -4.11
C LEU A 40 7.85 23.89 -5.54
N ILE A 41 7.69 22.88 -6.39
CA ILE A 41 7.36 23.04 -7.81
C ILE A 41 5.88 23.38 -8.02
N VAL A 42 4.97 22.64 -7.38
CA VAL A 42 3.53 22.84 -7.50
C VAL A 42 3.07 24.04 -6.67
N GLY A 43 3.80 24.36 -5.60
CA GLY A 43 3.41 25.35 -4.59
C GLY A 43 2.44 24.74 -3.58
N SER A 44 2.75 24.91 -2.29
CA SER A 44 1.91 24.35 -1.21
C SER A 44 0.47 24.83 -1.29
N LYS A 45 0.21 26.09 -1.70
CA LYS A 45 -1.14 26.65 -1.87
C LYS A 45 -1.98 25.86 -2.88
N ASN A 46 -1.38 25.43 -4.00
CA ASN A 46 -2.10 24.65 -5.02
C ASN A 46 -2.39 23.23 -4.53
N LEU A 47 -1.52 22.65 -3.69
CA LEU A 47 -1.81 21.37 -3.05
C LEU A 47 -2.90 21.50 -1.98
N TYR A 48 -2.88 22.57 -1.17
CA TYR A 48 -3.93 22.83 -0.17
C TYR A 48 -5.31 22.92 -0.80
N ARG A 49 -5.43 23.51 -2.00
CA ARG A 49 -6.70 23.57 -2.74
C ARG A 49 -7.34 22.22 -3.01
N LEU A 50 -6.58 21.12 -3.14
CA LEU A 50 -7.18 19.78 -3.25
C LEU A 50 -7.95 19.39 -1.98
N PHE A 51 -7.51 19.85 -0.81
CA PHE A 51 -8.13 19.56 0.48
C PHE A 51 -9.26 20.54 0.84
N ASP A 52 -9.40 21.62 0.08
CA ASP A 52 -10.51 22.56 0.21
C ASP A 52 -11.70 22.17 -0.68
N CYS A 53 -11.52 21.21 -1.60
CA CYS A 53 -12.60 20.67 -2.43
C CYS A 53 -13.59 19.83 -1.62
N ASP A 54 -14.88 19.97 -1.94
CA ASP A 54 -15.95 19.16 -1.35
C ASP A 54 -16.22 17.87 -2.15
N SER A 55 -15.73 17.77 -3.38
CA SER A 55 -15.97 16.64 -4.27
C SER A 55 -14.75 16.20 -5.09
N THR A 56 -14.80 14.95 -5.55
CA THR A 56 -13.79 14.38 -6.44
C THR A 56 -13.79 15.05 -7.81
N GLU A 57 -14.93 15.56 -8.27
CA GLU A 57 -15.08 16.25 -9.55
C GLU A 57 -14.34 17.60 -9.50
N GLU A 58 -14.50 18.35 -8.41
CA GLU A 58 -13.77 19.60 -8.20
C GLU A 58 -12.26 19.34 -8.07
N GLN A 59 -11.86 18.31 -7.32
CA GLN A 59 -10.45 17.90 -7.22
C GLN A 59 -9.83 17.61 -8.59
N GLN A 60 -10.57 16.96 -9.49
CA GLN A 60 -10.09 16.71 -10.85
C GLN A 60 -9.86 18.00 -11.63
N LEU A 61 -10.78 18.96 -11.55
CA LEU A 61 -10.63 20.26 -12.21
C LEU A 61 -9.43 21.05 -11.65
N ILE A 62 -9.24 21.05 -10.33
CA ILE A 62 -8.10 21.72 -9.69
C ILE A 62 -6.79 21.02 -10.07
N PHE A 63 -6.77 19.68 -10.01
CA PHE A 63 -5.60 18.89 -10.37
C PHE A 63 -5.19 19.18 -11.82
N ASP A 64 -6.12 19.07 -12.76
CA ASP A 64 -5.84 19.26 -14.19
C ASP A 64 -5.43 20.71 -14.50
N ARG A 65 -5.96 21.73 -13.81
CA ARG A 65 -5.60 23.14 -14.02
C ARG A 65 -4.31 23.59 -13.32
N GLN A 66 -3.99 23.07 -12.14
CA GLN A 66 -3.00 23.69 -11.24
C GLN A 66 -1.85 22.76 -10.85
N ILE A 67 -2.05 21.45 -10.96
CA ILE A 67 -1.08 20.43 -10.52
C ILE A 67 -0.52 19.68 -11.73
N THR A 68 -1.33 19.45 -12.77
CA THR A 68 -0.81 18.88 -14.00
C THR A 68 0.01 19.93 -14.74
N GLY A 69 1.27 19.60 -14.97
CA GLY A 69 2.18 20.44 -15.72
C GLY A 69 3.33 19.63 -16.30
N PRO A 70 3.98 20.09 -17.37
CA PRO A 70 5.14 19.40 -17.95
C PRO A 70 6.25 19.16 -16.93
N VAL A 71 6.47 20.11 -16.01
CA VAL A 71 7.46 20.00 -14.93
C VAL A 71 7.13 18.85 -13.98
N VAL A 72 5.87 18.76 -13.52
CA VAL A 72 5.45 17.67 -12.62
C VAL A 72 5.57 16.31 -13.33
N ARG A 73 5.16 16.22 -14.59
CA ARG A 73 5.34 15.00 -15.39
C ARG A 73 6.82 14.62 -15.52
N SER A 74 7.72 15.60 -15.64
CA SER A 74 9.17 15.38 -15.67
C SER A 74 9.73 14.91 -14.32
N ILE A 75 9.19 15.35 -13.18
CA ILE A 75 9.55 14.79 -11.85
C ILE A 75 9.29 13.28 -11.85
N PHE A 76 8.14 12.82 -12.36
CA PHE A 76 7.84 11.39 -12.44
C PHE A 76 8.79 10.64 -13.37
N LYS A 77 9.19 11.24 -14.50
CA LYS A 77 10.20 10.65 -15.39
C LYS A 77 11.54 10.46 -14.68
N ILE A 78 11.97 11.44 -13.88
CA ILE A 78 13.24 11.39 -13.13
C ILE A 78 13.13 10.43 -11.95
N ALA A 79 12.12 10.60 -11.09
CA ALA A 79 11.94 9.83 -9.86
C ALA A 79 11.78 8.33 -10.11
N PHE A 80 11.15 7.95 -11.24
CA PHE A 80 10.95 6.57 -11.64
C PHE A 80 11.87 6.11 -12.78
N HIS A 81 12.91 6.88 -13.09
CA HIS A 81 13.96 6.43 -13.99
C HIS A 81 14.64 5.18 -13.41
N PRO A 82 14.88 4.09 -14.18
CA PRO A 82 15.42 2.84 -13.65
C PRO A 82 16.69 3.00 -12.82
N ALA A 83 17.61 3.88 -13.23
CA ALA A 83 18.87 4.14 -12.54
C ALA A 83 18.70 4.83 -11.16
N ILE A 84 17.63 5.59 -10.96
CA ILE A 84 17.35 6.30 -9.70
C ILE A 84 16.49 5.42 -8.79
N TYR A 85 15.43 4.82 -9.36
CA TYR A 85 14.44 4.07 -8.63
C TYR A 85 15.03 2.80 -7.96
N LYS A 86 15.85 2.04 -8.70
CA LYS A 86 16.53 0.82 -8.22
C LYS A 86 17.50 1.09 -7.06
N ASN A 87 18.09 2.28 -7.01
CA ASN A 87 19.14 2.60 -6.05
C ASN A 87 18.63 3.35 -4.82
N ARG A 88 17.52 4.09 -4.91
CA ARG A 88 17.09 5.02 -3.85
C ARG A 88 15.71 4.74 -3.25
N GLY A 89 14.79 4.11 -3.97
CA GLY A 89 13.39 4.00 -3.56
C GLY A 89 12.95 2.60 -3.12
N ILE A 90 13.34 1.57 -3.88
CA ILE A 90 12.88 0.20 -3.67
C ILE A 90 14.04 -0.78 -3.83
N ASP A 91 13.96 -1.90 -3.14
CA ASP A 91 14.93 -2.99 -3.31
C ASP A 91 14.77 -3.64 -4.71
N PRO A 92 15.86 -4.03 -5.38
CA PRO A 92 15.81 -4.67 -6.69
C PRO A 92 14.88 -5.88 -6.79
N ALA A 93 14.72 -6.67 -5.72
CA ALA A 93 13.85 -7.84 -5.72
C ALA A 93 12.37 -7.48 -5.98
N GLY A 94 11.93 -6.30 -5.54
CA GLY A 94 10.58 -5.80 -5.80
C GLY A 94 10.36 -5.28 -7.23
N LEU A 95 11.42 -5.25 -8.04
CA LEU A 95 11.39 -4.88 -9.46
C LEU A 95 11.47 -6.07 -10.40
N THR A 96 11.53 -7.30 -9.87
CA THR A 96 11.68 -8.54 -10.64
C THR A 96 10.69 -8.59 -11.82
N HIS A 97 9.47 -8.10 -11.63
CA HIS A 97 8.42 -8.14 -12.64
C HIS A 97 8.03 -6.78 -13.23
N SER A 98 8.85 -5.74 -13.05
CA SER A 98 8.44 -4.38 -13.45
C SER A 98 8.23 -4.21 -14.96
N GLY A 99 8.85 -5.08 -15.77
CA GLY A 99 8.72 -5.13 -17.22
C GLY A 99 9.15 -3.86 -17.96
N ALA A 100 9.11 -3.90 -19.30
CA ALA A 100 9.33 -2.72 -20.16
C ALA A 100 8.01 -1.92 -20.31
N ARG A 101 7.53 -1.32 -19.22
CA ARG A 101 6.37 -0.42 -19.26
C ARG A 101 6.80 1.03 -19.14
N ASN A 102 5.96 1.96 -19.59
CA ASN A 102 6.11 3.38 -19.25
C ASN A 102 5.82 3.59 -17.75
N ILE A 103 6.80 3.26 -16.91
CA ILE A 103 6.70 3.30 -15.45
C ILE A 103 6.33 4.70 -14.96
N ALA A 104 6.92 5.75 -15.57
CA ALA A 104 6.61 7.13 -15.23
C ALA A 104 5.15 7.48 -15.50
N GLY A 105 4.62 7.11 -16.68
CA GLY A 105 3.21 7.31 -17.03
C GLY A 105 2.28 6.51 -16.11
N PHE A 106 2.61 5.26 -15.82
CA PHE A 106 1.87 4.42 -14.88
C PHE A 106 1.75 5.06 -13.50
N PHE A 107 2.87 5.47 -12.90
CA PHE A 107 2.85 6.09 -11.57
C PHE A 107 2.25 7.49 -11.58
N PHE A 108 2.36 8.24 -12.67
CA PHE A 108 1.66 9.52 -12.80
C PHE A 108 0.13 9.33 -12.81
N GLN A 109 -0.38 8.31 -13.50
CA GLN A 109 -1.81 8.00 -13.47
C GLN A 109 -2.26 7.57 -12.07
N ARG A 110 -1.48 6.73 -11.37
CA ARG A 110 -1.79 6.37 -9.98
C ARG A 110 -1.74 7.58 -9.05
N PHE A 111 -0.83 8.51 -9.29
CA PHE A 111 -0.76 9.78 -8.56
C PHE A 111 -1.99 10.66 -8.79
N ARG A 112 -2.48 10.76 -10.03
CA ARG A 112 -3.77 11.43 -10.31
C ARG A 112 -4.90 10.78 -9.52
N ASN A 113 -5.00 9.45 -9.57
CA ASN A 113 -6.03 8.74 -8.79
C ASN A 113 -5.88 9.00 -7.29
N PHE A 114 -4.65 9.05 -6.77
CA PHE A 114 -4.40 9.34 -5.36
C PHE A 114 -4.89 10.74 -4.95
N CYS A 115 -4.78 11.72 -5.85
CA CYS A 115 -5.26 13.08 -5.63
C CYS A 115 -6.76 13.26 -5.91
N CYS A 116 -7.41 12.36 -6.65
CA CYS A 116 -8.72 12.64 -7.26
C CYS A 116 -9.79 11.55 -7.09
N SER A 117 -9.45 10.33 -6.68
CA SER A 117 -10.41 9.21 -6.55
C SER A 117 -11.13 9.17 -5.21
N THR A 118 -10.62 9.89 -4.21
CA THR A 118 -11.25 10.04 -2.89
C THR A 118 -11.16 11.49 -2.45
N VAL A 119 -12.05 11.91 -1.54
CA VAL A 119 -12.00 13.26 -0.96
C VAL A 119 -10.67 13.45 -0.23
N SER A 120 -9.80 14.32 -0.76
CA SER A 120 -8.41 14.50 -0.29
C SER A 120 -8.35 14.89 1.18
N ARG A 121 -9.32 15.70 1.62
CA ARG A 121 -9.48 16.13 3.01
C ARG A 121 -9.70 14.97 4.00
N ARG A 122 -10.22 13.83 3.53
CA ARG A 122 -10.47 12.61 4.33
C ARG A 122 -9.43 11.50 4.07
N ASN A 123 -8.40 11.77 3.25
CA ASN A 123 -7.39 10.80 2.88
C ASN A 123 -6.07 11.07 3.64
N TYR A 124 -5.85 10.35 4.76
CA TYR A 124 -4.61 10.52 5.53
C TYR A 124 -3.36 10.09 4.80
N TYR A 125 -3.43 9.09 3.90
CA TYR A 125 -2.25 8.70 3.13
C TYR A 125 -1.79 9.85 2.24
N LEU A 126 -2.71 10.57 1.61
CA LEU A 126 -2.39 11.71 0.75
C LEU A 126 -1.81 12.86 1.56
N GLN A 127 -2.46 13.22 2.67
CA GLN A 127 -1.96 14.27 3.58
C GLN A 127 -0.58 13.94 4.11
N TYR A 128 -0.37 12.70 4.56
CA TYR A 128 0.92 12.24 5.05
C TYR A 128 1.98 12.24 3.94
N THR A 129 1.65 11.80 2.72
CA THR A 129 2.57 11.81 1.59
C THR A 129 3.01 13.24 1.25
N PHE A 130 2.10 14.20 1.24
CA PHE A 130 2.42 15.58 0.90
C PHE A 130 3.02 16.38 2.03
N PHE A 131 2.64 16.17 3.28
CA PHE A 131 3.02 17.07 4.38
C PHE A 131 3.73 16.36 5.53
N ASN A 132 3.93 15.04 5.43
CA ASN A 132 4.53 14.22 6.48
C ASN A 132 3.79 14.30 7.83
N ARG A 133 2.48 14.63 7.77
CA ARG A 133 1.56 14.74 8.91
C ARG A 133 0.12 14.68 8.41
N VAL A 134 -0.80 14.31 9.30
CA VAL A 134 -2.24 14.50 9.08
C VAL A 134 -2.56 15.98 9.38
N LEU A 135 -3.27 16.63 8.46
CA LEU A 135 -3.62 18.06 8.58
C LEU A 135 -5.01 18.25 9.19
N PHE A 136 -5.93 17.33 8.89
CA PHE A 136 -7.34 17.47 9.20
C PHE A 136 -7.80 16.30 10.09
N PRO A 137 -8.48 16.56 11.23
CA PRO A 137 -8.95 15.51 12.14
C PRO A 137 -9.84 14.45 11.47
N GLU A 138 -10.65 14.83 10.50
CA GLU A 138 -11.53 13.94 9.72
C GLU A 138 -10.78 12.94 8.82
N ALA A 139 -9.49 13.14 8.59
CA ALA A 139 -8.65 12.14 7.95
C ALA A 139 -8.04 11.15 8.93
N LEU A 140 -8.10 11.38 10.24
CA LEU A 140 -7.43 10.55 11.24
C LEU A 140 -7.81 9.06 11.02
N PRO A 141 -6.81 8.17 10.82
CA PRO A 141 -7.07 6.74 10.62
C PRO A 141 -7.96 6.19 11.72
N GLU A 142 -8.82 5.24 11.37
CA GLU A 142 -9.82 4.71 12.31
C GLU A 142 -9.14 4.21 13.59
N PHE A 143 -8.02 3.48 13.48
CA PHE A 143 -7.25 2.96 14.61
C PHE A 143 -6.58 4.01 15.52
N LEU A 144 -6.50 5.28 15.10
CA LEU A 144 -5.97 6.39 15.92
C LEU A 144 -7.07 7.25 16.55
N GLN A 145 -8.33 7.03 16.19
CA GLN A 145 -9.45 7.74 16.81
C GLN A 145 -9.70 7.17 18.22
N PRO A 146 -10.07 8.00 19.21
CA PRO A 146 -10.20 7.55 20.61
C PRO A 146 -11.10 6.32 20.80
N SER A 147 -12.26 6.27 20.11
CA SER A 147 -13.21 5.16 20.19
C SER A 147 -12.65 3.82 19.69
N PHE A 148 -11.70 3.84 18.76
CA PHE A 148 -11.07 2.65 18.22
C PHE A 148 -9.78 2.28 18.96
N HIS A 149 -9.12 3.25 19.59
CA HIS A 149 -7.94 3.00 20.41
C HIS A 149 -8.24 2.00 21.54
N ASP A 150 -9.34 2.19 22.26
CA ASP A 150 -9.73 1.28 23.35
C ASP A 150 -10.05 -0.13 22.83
N SER A 151 -10.69 -0.20 21.66
CA SER A 151 -10.94 -1.46 20.96
C SER A 151 -9.64 -2.14 20.55
N PHE A 152 -8.64 -1.40 20.06
CA PHE A 152 -7.32 -1.92 19.72
C PHE A 152 -6.61 -2.46 20.96
N VAL A 153 -6.54 -1.69 22.06
CA VAL A 153 -5.90 -2.11 23.31
C VAL A 153 -6.53 -3.41 23.83
N LYS A 154 -7.87 -3.48 23.87
CA LYS A 154 -8.61 -4.68 24.30
C LYS A 154 -8.30 -5.92 23.45
N ASN A 155 -8.04 -5.75 22.16
CA ASN A 155 -7.79 -6.86 21.23
C ASN A 155 -6.29 -7.09 20.94
N SER A 156 -5.39 -6.31 21.54
CA SER A 156 -3.94 -6.39 21.28
C SER A 156 -3.35 -7.78 21.56
N THR A 157 -3.93 -8.52 22.52
CA THR A 157 -3.53 -9.90 22.85
C THR A 157 -3.94 -10.94 21.81
N ARG A 158 -4.74 -10.56 20.80
CA ARG A 158 -5.17 -11.43 19.69
C ARG A 158 -4.28 -11.26 18.45
N ILE A 159 -3.21 -10.49 18.55
CA ILE A 159 -2.26 -10.25 17.48
C ILE A 159 -1.02 -11.11 17.74
N GLU A 160 -0.71 -11.98 16.78
CA GLU A 160 0.50 -12.79 16.78
C GLU A 160 1.43 -12.32 15.68
N TYR A 161 2.71 -12.13 16.02
CA TYR A 161 3.77 -11.81 15.06
C TYR A 161 4.59 -13.06 14.80
N ARG A 162 4.77 -13.41 13.53
CA ARG A 162 5.60 -14.55 13.11
C ARG A 162 6.64 -14.08 12.11
N LEU A 163 7.90 -14.37 12.40
CA LEU A 163 8.98 -14.23 11.43
C LEU A 163 9.02 -15.50 10.57
N ALA A 164 8.18 -15.56 9.54
CA ALA A 164 8.07 -16.68 8.62
C ALA A 164 7.55 -16.21 7.25
N SER A 165 7.80 -17.00 6.20
CA SER A 165 7.12 -16.80 4.93
C SER A 165 5.65 -17.22 5.01
N PHE A 166 4.84 -16.80 4.04
CA PHE A 166 3.44 -17.24 3.97
C PHE A 166 3.34 -18.75 3.74
N GLU A 167 4.23 -19.30 2.92
CA GLU A 167 4.32 -20.72 2.64
C GLU A 167 4.58 -21.51 3.92
N THR A 168 5.61 -21.15 4.70
CA THR A 168 5.88 -21.80 5.99
C THR A 168 4.70 -21.65 6.95
N ALA A 169 4.16 -20.44 7.10
CA ALA A 169 3.07 -20.18 8.04
C ALA A 169 1.80 -20.99 7.72
N LEU A 170 1.45 -21.14 6.43
CA LEU A 170 0.29 -21.91 6.00
C LEU A 170 0.56 -23.42 6.00
N GLN A 171 1.77 -23.86 5.62
CA GLN A 171 2.12 -25.29 5.58
C GLN A 171 1.96 -25.96 6.95
N PHE A 172 2.37 -25.27 8.01
CA PHE A 172 2.23 -25.74 9.39
C PHE A 172 0.91 -25.34 10.05
N ALA A 173 0.06 -24.57 9.37
CA ALA A 173 -1.27 -24.25 9.88
C ALA A 173 -2.16 -25.50 9.87
N VAL A 174 -3.02 -25.61 10.89
CA VAL A 174 -4.13 -26.55 10.89
C VAL A 174 -5.11 -26.09 9.81
N GLN A 175 -5.71 -27.03 9.08
CA GLN A 175 -6.71 -26.70 8.06
C GLN A 175 -7.87 -25.91 8.69
N GLY A 176 -8.28 -24.82 8.04
CA GLY A 176 -9.34 -23.94 8.52
C GLY A 176 -8.92 -22.94 9.60
N GLN A 177 -7.65 -22.97 10.05
CA GLN A 177 -7.11 -22.01 11.02
C GLN A 177 -7.24 -20.56 10.53
N PHE A 178 -7.08 -20.33 9.22
CA PHE A 178 -7.26 -19.02 8.60
C PHE A 178 -8.45 -19.03 7.65
N ASN A 179 -9.35 -18.04 7.79
CA ASN A 179 -10.49 -17.83 6.89
C ASN A 179 -10.40 -16.51 6.11
N LYS A 180 -9.40 -15.67 6.40
CA LYS A 180 -9.12 -14.41 5.74
C LYS A 180 -7.61 -14.26 5.57
N ILE A 181 -7.15 -14.05 4.33
CA ILE A 181 -5.73 -13.91 4.01
C ILE A 181 -5.52 -12.61 3.22
N HIS A 182 -4.65 -11.73 3.71
CA HIS A 182 -4.25 -10.53 2.97
C HIS A 182 -2.82 -10.72 2.47
N LEU A 183 -2.70 -11.07 1.19
CA LEU A 183 -1.44 -11.02 0.47
C LEU A 183 -1.26 -9.57 0.05
N SER A 184 -0.35 -8.87 0.72
CA SER A 184 0.10 -7.53 0.29
C SER A 184 0.76 -7.64 -1.09
N ASN A 185 1.70 -6.76 -1.44
CA ASN A 185 2.38 -6.82 -2.72
C ASN A 185 3.43 -7.93 -2.88
N ILE A 186 3.35 -9.01 -2.08
CA ILE A 186 4.35 -10.09 -2.05
C ILE A 186 4.60 -10.73 -3.41
N GLY A 187 3.58 -10.80 -4.27
CA GLY A 187 3.71 -11.30 -5.63
C GLY A 187 4.71 -10.52 -6.50
N ASP A 188 4.95 -9.24 -6.22
CA ASP A 188 5.97 -8.48 -6.95
C ASP A 188 7.42 -8.90 -6.57
N TRP A 189 7.58 -9.65 -5.48
CA TRP A 189 8.86 -10.05 -4.88
C TRP A 189 9.23 -11.52 -5.07
N ILE A 190 8.27 -12.35 -5.48
CA ILE A 190 8.48 -13.80 -5.62
C ILE A 190 8.27 -14.26 -7.07
N PRO A 191 8.91 -15.36 -7.49
CA PRO A 191 8.67 -15.96 -8.80
C PRO A 191 7.22 -16.42 -8.99
N LYS A 192 6.80 -16.54 -10.25
CA LYS A 192 5.46 -17.07 -10.62
C LYS A 192 5.20 -18.45 -10.04
N GLN A 193 6.22 -19.31 -10.02
CA GLN A 193 6.13 -20.66 -9.48
C GLN A 193 5.82 -20.66 -7.97
N SER A 194 6.54 -19.86 -7.18
CA SER A 194 6.28 -19.72 -5.74
C SER A 194 4.89 -19.16 -5.46
N MET A 195 4.41 -18.21 -6.27
CA MET A 195 3.05 -17.72 -6.13
C MET A 195 1.99 -18.79 -6.47
N ALA A 196 2.23 -19.63 -7.48
CA ALA A 196 1.35 -20.75 -7.84
C ALA A 196 1.27 -21.79 -6.71
N GLU A 197 2.40 -22.09 -6.07
CA GLU A 197 2.48 -22.95 -4.88
C GLU A 197 1.72 -22.33 -3.70
N LEU A 198 1.87 -21.02 -3.48
CA LEU A 198 1.14 -20.31 -2.44
C LEU A 198 -0.39 -20.34 -2.67
N PHE A 199 -0.87 -20.21 -3.91
CA PHE A 199 -2.29 -20.39 -4.23
C PHE A 199 -2.78 -21.80 -3.90
N SER A 200 -2.01 -22.82 -4.26
CA SER A 200 -2.34 -24.22 -3.94
C SER A 200 -2.42 -24.42 -2.43
N LEU A 201 -1.47 -23.85 -1.68
CA LEU A 201 -1.43 -23.96 -0.23
C LEU A 201 -2.60 -23.22 0.45
N ILE A 202 -2.99 -22.05 -0.07
CA ILE A 202 -4.21 -21.35 0.38
C ILE A 202 -5.44 -22.24 0.15
N ARG A 203 -5.56 -22.87 -1.02
CA ARG A 203 -6.68 -23.77 -1.34
C ARG A 203 -6.73 -24.97 -0.39
N ASP A 204 -5.58 -25.55 -0.05
CA ASP A 204 -5.47 -26.74 0.81
C ASP A 204 -5.71 -26.42 2.29
N LYS A 205 -5.26 -25.26 2.76
CA LYS A 205 -5.25 -24.89 4.18
C LYS A 205 -6.46 -24.08 4.63
N THR A 206 -7.25 -23.56 3.71
CA THR A 206 -8.48 -22.82 4.02
C THR A 206 -9.73 -23.65 3.77
N SER A 207 -10.80 -23.34 4.48
CA SER A 207 -12.11 -23.97 4.28
C SER A 207 -12.90 -23.25 3.18
N PRO A 208 -13.88 -23.91 2.53
CA PRO A 208 -14.89 -23.25 1.69
C PRO A 208 -15.48 -22.00 2.38
N GLY A 209 -15.64 -20.94 1.61
CA GLY A 209 -16.05 -19.61 2.08
C GLY A 209 -14.91 -18.71 2.58
N ALA A 210 -13.69 -19.24 2.75
CA ALA A 210 -12.53 -18.41 3.09
C ALA A 210 -12.24 -17.38 1.99
N ARG A 211 -11.72 -16.23 2.39
CA ARG A 211 -11.43 -15.11 1.48
C ARG A 211 -9.96 -14.79 1.50
N ALA A 212 -9.41 -14.50 0.34
CA ALA A 212 -8.08 -13.95 0.22
C ALA A 212 -8.11 -12.66 -0.61
N VAL A 213 -7.13 -11.79 -0.43
CA VAL A 213 -6.95 -10.63 -1.30
C VAL A 213 -5.47 -10.50 -1.62
N MET A 214 -5.16 -10.40 -2.91
CA MET A 214 -3.82 -10.12 -3.40
C MET A 214 -3.75 -8.68 -3.88
N ARG A 215 -2.69 -7.97 -3.48
CA ARG A 215 -2.35 -6.66 -4.03
C ARG A 215 -1.09 -6.76 -4.88
N TYR A 216 -0.96 -5.93 -5.91
CA TYR A 216 0.24 -5.92 -6.76
C TYR A 216 0.43 -4.56 -7.45
N ILE A 217 1.67 -4.22 -7.79
CA ILE A 217 2.05 -3.05 -8.58
C ILE A 217 2.46 -3.46 -10.00
N HIS A 218 3.21 -4.56 -10.11
CA HIS A 218 3.93 -4.93 -11.32
C HIS A 218 3.31 -6.16 -11.99
N LEU A 219 3.13 -7.25 -11.25
CA LEU A 219 2.65 -8.51 -11.81
C LEU A 219 1.29 -8.92 -11.26
N LYS A 220 0.32 -9.06 -12.18
CA LYS A 220 -0.93 -9.76 -11.91
C LYS A 220 -0.66 -11.27 -11.99
N HIS A 221 -0.44 -11.91 -10.86
CA HIS A 221 -0.38 -13.37 -10.83
C HIS A 221 -1.74 -13.98 -11.15
N VAL A 222 -1.72 -15.07 -11.90
CA VAL A 222 -2.90 -15.81 -12.32
C VAL A 222 -3.02 -17.06 -11.46
N ILE A 223 -4.21 -17.32 -10.95
CA ILE A 223 -4.50 -18.54 -10.19
C ILE A 223 -4.34 -19.73 -11.16
N PRO A 224 -3.50 -20.73 -10.85
CA PRO A 224 -3.30 -21.89 -11.72
C PRO A 224 -4.60 -22.66 -11.95
N GLU A 225 -4.72 -23.29 -13.13
CA GLU A 225 -5.86 -24.15 -13.46
C GLU A 225 -5.97 -25.38 -12.53
N SER A 226 -4.90 -25.76 -11.83
CA SER A 226 -4.92 -26.82 -10.81
C SER A 226 -5.58 -26.41 -9.48
N VAL A 227 -5.94 -25.13 -9.33
CA VAL A 227 -6.49 -24.52 -8.11
C VAL A 227 -7.86 -23.85 -8.41
N GLN A 228 -8.73 -24.56 -9.14
CA GLN A 228 -10.00 -24.01 -9.66
C GLN A 228 -10.98 -23.59 -8.56
N GLU A 229 -10.80 -24.13 -7.36
CA GLU A 229 -11.65 -23.81 -6.21
C GLU A 229 -11.34 -22.45 -5.60
N LEU A 230 -10.21 -21.82 -5.96
CA LEU A 230 -9.93 -20.43 -5.62
C LEU A 230 -10.35 -19.55 -6.80
N LYS A 231 -11.41 -18.75 -6.63
CA LYS A 231 -11.91 -17.85 -7.68
C LYS A 231 -11.55 -16.41 -7.40
N ALA A 232 -10.90 -15.77 -8.36
CA ALA A 232 -10.67 -14.32 -8.35
C ALA A 232 -11.94 -13.56 -8.80
N ASP A 233 -12.25 -12.48 -8.10
CA ASP A 233 -13.32 -11.55 -8.45
C ASP A 233 -12.72 -10.23 -8.95
N TYR A 234 -12.45 -10.18 -10.25
CA TYR A 234 -11.80 -9.01 -10.87
C TYR A 234 -12.71 -7.79 -10.90
N GLY A 235 -14.01 -7.96 -11.11
CA GLY A 235 -14.97 -6.85 -11.09
C GLY A 235 -15.01 -6.18 -9.73
N ARG A 236 -15.07 -6.98 -8.65
CA ARG A 236 -14.98 -6.47 -7.29
C ARG A 236 -13.63 -5.81 -7.01
N GLY A 237 -12.54 -6.34 -7.56
CA GLY A 237 -11.21 -5.74 -7.48
C GLY A 237 -11.15 -4.33 -8.08
N GLU A 238 -11.78 -4.13 -9.24
CA GLU A 238 -11.90 -2.82 -9.88
C GLU A 238 -12.74 -1.84 -9.06
N ASP A 239 -13.89 -2.29 -8.53
CA ASP A 239 -14.75 -1.47 -7.67
C ASP A 239 -14.02 -0.99 -6.41
N LEU A 240 -13.28 -1.90 -5.76
CA LEU A 240 -12.48 -1.57 -4.59
C LEU A 240 -11.36 -0.58 -4.94
N ALA A 241 -10.70 -0.76 -6.09
CA ALA A 241 -9.62 0.12 -6.53
C ALA A 241 -10.10 1.56 -6.81
N ARG A 242 -11.37 1.75 -7.23
CA ARG A 242 -11.95 3.09 -7.50
C ARG A 242 -12.06 3.96 -6.25
N THR A 243 -12.21 3.35 -5.08
CA THR A 243 -12.39 4.05 -3.79
C THR A 243 -11.22 3.86 -2.83
N ASP A 244 -10.12 3.28 -3.32
CA ASP A 244 -8.92 3.03 -2.54
C ASP A 244 -8.24 4.34 -2.16
N ARG A 245 -8.03 4.55 -0.85
CA ARG A 245 -7.31 5.71 -0.32
C ARG A 245 -5.84 5.70 -0.73
N TYR A 246 -5.27 4.56 -1.14
CA TYR A 246 -3.89 4.47 -1.62
C TYR A 246 -3.78 3.68 -2.95
N PRO A 247 -4.14 4.30 -4.09
CA PRO A 247 -4.41 3.60 -5.34
C PRO A 247 -3.13 3.26 -6.14
N PHE A 248 -2.03 2.91 -5.47
CA PHE A 248 -0.79 2.46 -6.13
C PHE A 248 -0.78 0.96 -6.41
N TYR A 249 -1.60 0.21 -5.68
CA TYR A 249 -1.76 -1.23 -5.86
C TYR A 249 -3.04 -1.52 -6.63
N SER A 250 -3.01 -2.54 -7.48
CA SER A 250 -4.20 -3.24 -7.94
C SER A 250 -4.66 -4.23 -6.86
N ILE A 251 -5.95 -4.59 -6.88
CA ILE A 251 -6.59 -5.45 -5.87
C ILE A 251 -7.23 -6.65 -6.57
N VAL A 252 -6.96 -7.86 -6.09
CA VAL A 252 -7.55 -9.11 -6.57
C VAL A 252 -8.16 -9.85 -5.37
N PRO A 253 -9.44 -9.60 -5.06
CA PRO A 253 -10.20 -10.41 -4.13
C PRO A 253 -10.36 -11.83 -4.66
N MET A 254 -10.35 -12.79 -3.76
CA MET A 254 -10.49 -14.21 -4.05
C MET A 254 -11.38 -14.88 -3.01
N ILE A 255 -12.14 -15.88 -3.43
CA ILE A 255 -12.94 -16.73 -2.56
C ILE A 255 -12.59 -18.20 -2.80
N ARG A 256 -12.45 -18.96 -1.71
CA ARG A 256 -12.41 -20.42 -1.72
C ARG A 256 -13.85 -20.92 -1.84
N LEU A 257 -14.18 -21.55 -2.97
CA LEU A 257 -15.49 -22.19 -3.17
C LEU A 257 -15.67 -23.41 -2.27
#